data_AF-A0A7V5RBN4-F1
#
_entry.id   AF-A0A7V5RBN4-F1
#
_cell.length_a   1.000
_cell.length_b   1.000
_cell.length_c   1.000
_cell.angle_alpha   90.00
_cell.angle_beta   90.00
_cell.angle_gamma   90.00
#
_symmetry.space_group_name_H-M   'P 1'
#
loop_
_entity.id
_entity.type
_entity.pdbx_description
1 polymer ?
#
loop_
_entity_poly.entity_id
_entity_poly.type
_entity_poly.pdbx_seq_one_letter_code
_entity_poly.pdbx_strand_id
1 'polypeptide(L)'
;MFGLGTTELILILVIVLIIFGVGRLPEIGSGMGKAIKNFKKATEEAEIDITPDEAKEKDKLQADADAAKKVGGEKPEKHTVA
;
A
#
# COMPACT_ATOMS: atom_id res chain seq x y z
N MET A 1 -17.78 22.28 27.13
CA MET A 1 -19.01 22.36 26.30
C MET A 1 -18.92 21.25 25.25
N PHE A 2 -19.72 20.19 25.43
CA PHE A 2 -19.93 19.05 24.51
C PHE A 2 -18.78 18.71 23.55
N GLY A 3 -17.74 18.04 24.08
CA GLY A 3 -16.84 17.28 23.23
C GLY A 3 -17.58 16.02 22.81
N LEU A 4 -17.89 15.89 21.52
CA LEU A 4 -18.32 14.61 20.96
C LEU A 4 -17.16 13.64 21.12
N GLY A 5 -17.20 12.84 22.18
CA GLY A 5 -16.23 11.81 22.43
C GLY A 5 -16.44 10.64 21.48
N THR A 6 -15.47 9.74 21.47
CA THR A 6 -15.54 8.49 20.71
C THR A 6 -16.78 7.68 21.07
N THR A 7 -17.19 7.73 22.35
CA THR A 7 -18.39 7.05 22.86
C THR A 7 -19.68 7.61 22.26
N GLU A 8 -19.86 8.93 22.23
CA GLU A 8 -21.03 9.57 21.62
C GLU A 8 -21.10 9.31 20.12
N LEU A 9 -19.96 9.33 19.41
CA LEU A 9 -19.91 8.97 17.99
C LEU A 9 -20.34 7.52 17.74
N ILE A 10 -19.91 6.57 18.58
CA ILE A 10 -20.33 5.17 18.48
C ILE A 10 -21.84 5.04 18.72
N LEU A 11 -22.39 5.74 19.72
CA LEU A 11 -23.82 5.70 20.00
C LEU A 11 -24.65 6.19 18.80
N ILE A 12 -24.25 7.32 18.20
CA ILE A 12 -24.88 7.85 16.99
C ILE A 12 -24.75 6.86 15.83
N LEU A 13 -23.56 6.28 15.63
CA LEU A 13 -23.31 5.29 14.59
C LEU A 13 -24.24 4.08 14.74
N VAL A 14 -24.46 3.58 15.95
CA VAL A 14 -25.39 2.47 16.21
C VAL A 14 -26.82 2.84 15.84
N ILE A 15 -27.29 4.05 16.17
CA ILE A 15 -28.64 4.50 15.81
C ILE A 15 -28.79 4.58 14.28
N VAL A 16 -27.80 5.16 13.60
CA VAL A 16 -27.76 5.23 12.13
C VAL A 16 -27.77 3.82 11.53
N LEU A 17 -27.00 2.90 12.10
CA LEU A 17 -26.95 1.50 11.67
C LEU A 17 -28.27 0.75 11.86
N ILE A 18 -29.08 1.10 12.87
CA ILE A 18 -30.41 0.51 13.04
C ILE A 18 -31.36 1.01 11.95
N ILE A 19 -31.31 2.30 11.62
CA ILE A 19 -32.18 2.90 10.60
C ILE A 19 -31.81 2.43 9.19
N PHE A 20 -30.53 2.49 8.84
CA PHE A 20 -30.04 2.16 7.51
C PHE A 20 -29.70 0.67 7.34
N GLY A 21 -29.36 -0.02 8.41
CA GLY A 21 -28.87 -1.40 8.40
C GLY A 21 -27.35 -1.50 8.22
N VAL A 22 -26.75 -2.56 8.79
CA VAL A 22 -25.29 -2.81 8.74
C VAL A 22 -24.73 -3.05 7.34
N GLY A 23 -25.57 -3.49 6.39
CA GLY A 23 -25.15 -3.74 5.00
C GLY A 23 -25.02 -2.49 4.14
N ARG A 24 -25.70 -1.38 4.50
CA ARG A 24 -25.73 -0.16 3.67
C ARG A 24 -24.44 0.64 3.75
N LEU A 25 -23.76 0.64 4.90
CA LEU A 25 -22.48 1.34 5.06
C LEU A 25 -21.39 0.79 4.12
N PRO A 26 -21.13 -0.54 4.04
CA PRO A 26 -20.19 -1.11 3.08
C PRO A 26 -20.59 -0.89 1.61
N GLU A 27 -21.89 -0.96 1.31
CA GLU A 27 -22.42 -0.77 -0.04
C GLU A 27 -22.11 0.65 -0.56
N ILE A 28 -22.44 1.67 0.23
CA ILE A 28 -22.18 3.09 -0.10
C ILE A 28 -20.67 3.38 -0.04
N GLY A 29 -19.97 2.87 0.97
CA GLY A 29 -18.54 3.07 1.15
C GLY A 29 -17.70 2.47 0.02
N SER A 30 -18.07 1.31 -0.52
CA SER A 30 -17.39 0.68 -1.64
C SER A 30 -17.51 1.51 -2.93
N GLY A 31 -18.69 2.08 -3.20
CA GLY A 31 -18.91 2.97 -4.34
C GLY A 31 -18.14 4.27 -4.20
N MET A 32 -18.28 4.93 -3.05
CA MET A 32 -17.59 6.19 -2.74
C MET A 32 -16.07 6.03 -2.72
N GLY A 33 -15.55 4.94 -2.15
CA GLY A 33 -14.11 4.65 -2.10
C GLY A 33 -13.50 4.45 -3.48
N LYS A 34 -14.20 3.76 -4.39
CA LYS A 34 -13.78 3.64 -5.80
C LYS A 34 -13.79 5.00 -6.49
N ALA A 35 -14.81 5.83 -6.26
CA ALA A 35 -14.89 7.18 -6.82
C ALA A 35 -13.73 8.06 -6.33
N ILE A 36 -13.45 8.08 -5.02
CA ILE A 36 -12.34 8.84 -4.43
C ILE A 36 -10.99 8.33 -4.97
N LYS A 37 -10.81 7.00 -5.07
CA LYS A 37 -9.58 6.40 -5.62
C LYS A 37 -9.36 6.81 -7.08
N ASN A 38 -10.38 6.71 -7.90
CA ASN A 38 -10.30 7.08 -9.31
C ASN A 38 -10.11 8.59 -9.50
N PHE A 39 -10.75 9.41 -8.66
CA PHE A 39 -10.56 10.85 -8.63
C PHE A 39 -9.11 11.21 -8.28
N LYS A 40 -8.54 10.62 -7.22
CA LYS A 40 -7.14 10.82 -6.83
C LYS A 40 -6.19 10.45 -7.97
N LYS A 41 -6.40 9.29 -8.60
CA LYS A 41 -5.58 8.83 -9.73
C LYS A 41 -5.67 9.77 -10.94
N ALA A 42 -6.87 10.21 -11.29
CA ALA A 42 -7.07 11.15 -12.40
C ALA A 42 -6.43 12.51 -12.11
N THR A 43 -6.45 12.98 -10.86
CA THR A 43 -5.77 14.22 -10.46
C THR A 43 -4.25 14.05 -10.50
N GLU A 44 -3.71 12.93 -10.03
CA GLU A 44 -2.26 12.63 -10.10
C GLU A 44 -1.76 12.51 -11.55
N GLU A 45 -2.57 11.97 -12.47
CA GLU A 45 -2.23 11.89 -13.90
C GLU A 45 -2.44 13.23 -14.65
N ALA A 46 -3.31 14.11 -14.13
CA ALA A 46 -3.56 15.44 -14.68
C ALA A 46 -2.57 16.50 -14.19
N GLU A 47 -1.84 16.23 -13.11
CA GLU A 47 -0.62 16.97 -12.78
C GLU A 47 0.42 16.65 -13.85
N ILE A 48 0.54 17.54 -14.84
CA ILE A 48 1.55 17.47 -15.91
C ILE A 48 2.91 17.24 -15.26
N ASP A 49 3.50 16.09 -15.60
CA ASP A 49 4.79 15.66 -15.11
C ASP A 49 5.91 16.59 -15.63
N ILE A 50 6.27 17.58 -14.81
CA ILE A 50 7.50 18.38 -14.98
C ILE A 50 8.60 17.84 -14.06
N THR A 51 8.49 16.60 -13.55
CA THR A 51 9.51 16.00 -12.67
C THR A 51 10.05 14.71 -13.29
N PRO A 52 11.31 14.69 -13.77
CA PRO A 52 11.91 13.48 -14.32
C PRO A 52 11.79 12.28 -13.36
N ASP A 53 11.17 11.21 -13.87
CA ASP A 53 10.88 9.93 -13.22
C ASP A 53 12.19 9.21 -12.79
N GLU A 54 12.64 9.38 -11.53
CA GLU A 54 13.77 8.62 -10.94
C GLU A 54 13.34 7.63 -9.82
N ALA A 55 12.04 7.36 -9.66
CA ALA A 55 11.53 6.65 -8.47
C ALA A 55 10.78 5.33 -8.73
N LYS A 56 10.93 4.71 -9.91
CA LYS A 56 10.29 3.39 -10.21
C LYS A 56 11.23 2.24 -10.55
N GLU A 57 12.53 2.38 -10.28
CA GLU A 57 13.51 1.30 -10.51
C GLU A 57 14.05 0.66 -9.22
N LYS A 58 13.22 0.51 -8.18
CA LYS A 58 13.63 -0.17 -6.94
C LYS A 58 12.88 -1.47 -6.61
N ASP A 59 12.01 -1.94 -7.50
CA ASP A 59 11.26 -3.19 -7.30
C ASP A 59 11.70 -4.35 -8.23
N LYS A 60 12.78 -4.16 -9.01
CA LYS A 60 13.36 -5.21 -9.87
C LYS A 60 14.78 -5.66 -9.49
N LEU A 61 15.48 -4.94 -8.61
CA LEU A 61 16.89 -5.23 -8.25
C LEU A 61 17.03 -6.13 -7.00
N GLN A 62 15.92 -6.62 -6.44
CA GLN A 62 15.94 -7.50 -5.27
C GLN A 62 15.69 -8.98 -5.61
N ALA A 63 15.41 -9.30 -6.87
CA ALA A 63 15.27 -10.69 -7.32
C ALA A 63 16.62 -11.33 -7.70
N ASP A 64 17.65 -10.53 -7.99
CA ASP A 64 18.93 -11.01 -8.55
C ASP A 64 20.03 -11.21 -7.49
N ALA A 65 19.89 -10.57 -6.31
CA ALA A 65 20.89 -10.63 -5.25
C ALA A 65 20.84 -11.93 -4.41
N ASP A 66 19.69 -12.61 -4.36
CA ASP A 66 19.52 -13.85 -3.57
C ASP A 66 20.01 -15.13 -4.28
N ALA A 67 20.31 -15.07 -5.59
CA ALA A 67 20.81 -16.21 -6.35
C ALA A 67 22.33 -16.41 -6.27
N ALA A 68 23.12 -15.38 -5.95
CA ALA A 68 24.59 -15.45 -5.97
C ALA A 68 25.22 -16.01 -4.67
N LYS A 69 24.45 -16.25 -3.60
CA LYS A 69 24.98 -16.67 -2.29
C LYS A 69 24.90 -18.18 -2.00
N LYS A 70 24.41 -19.00 -2.94
CA LYS A 70 24.17 -20.45 -2.71
C LYS A 70 24.85 -21.41 -3.69
N VAL A 71 25.95 -21.01 -4.36
CA VAL A 71 26.84 -21.97 -5.04
C VAL A 71 28.28 -21.51 -4.86
N GLY A 72 29.10 -22.34 -4.21
CA GLY A 72 30.53 -22.04 -4.03
C GLY A 72 31.13 -22.45 -2.69
N GLY A 73 30.56 -23.45 -2.03
CA GLY A 73 31.28 -24.20 -1.00
C GLY A 73 31.90 -25.45 -1.62
N GLU A 74 33.11 -25.35 -2.17
CA GLU A 74 34.07 -26.46 -2.29
C GLU A 74 35.51 -25.90 -2.21
N LYS A 75 36.26 -26.47 -1.26
CA LYS A 75 37.71 -26.35 -0.90
C LYS A 75 38.64 -26.74 -2.09
N PRO A 76 40.00 -26.68 -1.99
CA PRO A 76 40.90 -26.08 -0.99
C PRO A 76 42.04 -25.25 -1.61
N GLU A 77 42.73 -24.55 -0.73
CA GLU A 77 43.98 -23.84 -0.95
C GLU A 77 45.18 -24.83 -1.06
N LYS A 78 46.23 -24.38 -1.77
CA LYS A 78 47.67 -24.75 -1.73
C LYS A 78 48.11 -26.13 -2.29
N HIS A 79 48.58 -26.13 -3.54
CA HIS A 79 49.81 -26.82 -3.95
C HIS A 79 50.37 -26.27 -5.30
N THR A 80 51.64 -25.87 -5.26
CA THR A 80 52.64 -25.92 -6.36
C THR A 80 52.70 -24.77 -7.39
N VAL A 81 53.69 -23.89 -7.21
CA VAL A 81 54.56 -23.31 -8.26
C VAL A 81 55.86 -22.92 -7.52
N ALA A 82 56.96 -23.63 -7.79
CA ALA A 82 57.99 -23.28 -8.77
C ALA A 82 59.00 -22.28 -8.19
#